data_AF-A0A1J4KKP1-F1
#
_entry.id   AF-A0A1J4KKP1-F1
#
_cell.length_a   1.000
_cell.length_b   1.000
_cell.length_c   1.000
_cell.angle_alpha   90.00
_cell.angle_beta   90.00
_cell.angle_gamma   90.00
#
_symmetry.space_group_name_H-M   'P 1'
#
loop_
_entity.id
_entity.type
_entity.pdbx_description
1 polymer ?
#
loop_
_entity_poly.entity_id
_entity_poly.type
_entity_poly.pdbx_seq_one_letter_code
_entity_poly.pdbx_strand_id
1 'polypeptide(L)'
;MWSKMRQSLNNWFFKDQKEIEINGVSEFRNDLETLQNLQRKMISILSCNESQIIISNQITELFKIFEEITISQHFSLYEAFLQIFVHLSIYFNIQETKDEESISKRQEIFFTILKELILKHSLKTSVHQSTLFFIFKSNKHFLLFLFEEGILDISFLISKISSLSDKSIFLFFIPEIQKLKPIVYENLKKRFKLTDKIIKNFYQPSKEKYHEESSQIRRIIHSEEMIAKIIRTDDIHHFIDYISTVENFDLNCKIKPSFLENNPDINNELEGIGLVEYSMIFDSNNIFRYLLLNKVKYYPNSFQYCIIGNNYEILHIFEEESKFEFDFTIMYKSIEYYHPEIIEYFSNSKIFNEKNEFTLSSIIRIFNETTNVEFLFEFLFNNKISELSQNEENRYFSSPKRFISSYNINVIFFDILKSQQYSFYFLYCFLLQQPNLDINTKNNILLLQFIITSCF
;
A
#
# COMPACT_ATOMS: atom_id res chain seq x y z
N MET A 1 -43.34 31.26 27.31
CA MET A 1 -44.07 30.41 26.32
C MET A 1 -43.11 29.73 25.36
N TRP A 2 -42.15 30.45 24.76
CA TRP A 2 -41.12 29.89 23.87
C TRP A 2 -40.13 28.91 24.54
N SER A 3 -39.72 29.12 25.80
CA SER A 3 -38.84 28.16 26.50
C SER A 3 -39.54 26.83 26.80
N LYS A 4 -40.86 26.85 27.07
CA LYS A 4 -41.68 25.65 27.27
C LYS A 4 -41.94 24.90 25.96
N MET A 5 -42.05 25.59 24.82
CA MET A 5 -42.10 24.94 23.50
C MET A 5 -40.78 24.26 23.12
N ARG A 6 -39.63 24.89 23.42
CA ARG A 6 -38.30 24.30 23.16
C ARG A 6 -38.03 23.06 24.01
N GLN A 7 -38.46 23.07 25.27
CA GLN A 7 -38.33 21.93 26.17
C GLN A 7 -39.27 20.77 25.78
N SER A 8 -40.47 21.08 25.27
CA SER A 8 -41.41 20.07 24.76
C SER A 8 -40.99 19.49 23.41
N LEU A 9 -40.37 20.28 22.52
CA LEU A 9 -39.83 19.81 21.25
C LEU A 9 -38.58 18.93 21.45
N ASN A 10 -37.68 19.30 22.35
CA ASN A 10 -36.55 18.45 22.72
C ASN A 10 -37.04 17.14 23.39
N ASN A 11 -38.01 17.20 24.30
CA ASN A 11 -38.57 16.00 24.90
C ASN A 11 -39.39 15.13 23.93
N TRP A 12 -39.80 15.65 22.76
CA TRP A 12 -40.51 14.88 21.73
C TRP A 12 -39.53 14.31 20.68
N PHE A 13 -38.50 15.06 20.29
CA PHE A 13 -37.44 14.59 19.38
C PHE A 13 -36.54 13.50 20.00
N PHE A 14 -36.34 13.52 21.33
CA PHE A 14 -35.47 12.56 22.01
C PHE A 14 -36.20 11.40 22.72
N LYS A 15 -37.54 11.35 22.70
CA LYS A 15 -38.29 10.29 23.42
C LYS A 15 -38.43 8.97 22.66
N ASP A 16 -38.27 8.98 21.34
CA ASP A 16 -38.47 7.78 20.49
C ASP A 16 -37.18 7.31 19.78
N GLN A 17 -36.01 7.86 20.12
CA GLN A 17 -34.74 7.25 19.72
C GLN A 17 -34.48 6.02 20.59
N LYS A 18 -35.11 4.91 20.21
CA LYS A 18 -34.76 3.56 20.68
C LYS A 18 -33.23 3.45 20.57
N GLU A 19 -32.56 3.15 21.68
CA GLU A 19 -31.10 3.00 21.70
C GLU A 19 -30.73 1.97 20.64
N ILE A 20 -30.01 2.40 19.60
CA ILE A 20 -29.52 1.49 18.58
C ILE A 20 -28.21 0.93 19.15
N GLU A 21 -28.24 -0.36 19.48
CA GLU A 21 -27.07 -1.10 19.92
C GLU A 21 -26.20 -1.43 18.69
N ILE A 22 -24.90 -1.08 18.74
CA ILE A 22 -23.95 -1.45 17.69
C ILE A 22 -23.50 -2.87 18.00
N ASN A 23 -23.89 -3.82 17.17
CA ASN A 23 -23.48 -5.21 17.33
C ASN A 23 -22.01 -5.38 16.95
N GLY A 24 -21.28 -6.22 17.68
CA GLY A 24 -19.92 -6.62 17.30
C GLY A 24 -18.80 -5.63 17.58
N VAL A 25 -19.05 -4.48 18.22
CA VAL A 25 -17.99 -3.46 18.45
C VAL A 25 -16.83 -3.99 19.27
N SER A 26 -17.09 -4.83 20.28
CA SER A 26 -16.03 -5.41 21.10
C SER A 26 -15.13 -6.36 20.30
N GLU A 27 -15.72 -7.19 19.44
CA GLU A 27 -14.99 -8.09 18.55
C GLU A 27 -14.17 -7.28 17.54
N PHE A 28 -14.81 -6.31 16.88
CA PHE A 28 -14.15 -5.41 15.93
C PHE A 28 -12.97 -4.65 16.53
N ARG A 29 -13.12 -4.16 17.77
CA ARG A 29 -12.04 -3.50 18.50
C ARG A 29 -10.88 -4.44 18.80
N ASN A 30 -11.17 -5.66 19.29
CA ASN A 30 -10.15 -6.66 19.57
C ASN A 30 -9.40 -7.07 18.30
N ASP A 31 -10.12 -7.21 17.18
CA ASP A 31 -9.51 -7.53 15.88
C ASP A 31 -8.57 -6.41 15.43
N LEU A 32 -9.01 -5.15 15.53
CA LEU A 32 -8.18 -3.99 15.19
C LEU A 32 -6.95 -3.85 16.09
N GLU A 33 -7.09 -4.08 17.40
CA GLU A 33 -5.96 -4.05 18.35
C GLU A 33 -4.94 -5.15 18.03
N THR A 34 -5.42 -6.34 17.69
CA THR A 34 -4.56 -7.47 17.28
C THR A 34 -3.81 -7.13 15.99
N LEU A 35 -4.50 -6.60 14.98
CA LEU A 35 -3.90 -6.20 13.71
C LEU A 35 -2.91 -5.03 13.88
N GLN A 36 -3.23 -4.06 14.75
CA GLN A 36 -2.33 -2.96 15.09
C GLN A 36 -1.02 -3.50 15.69
N ASN A 37 -1.11 -4.46 16.62
CA ASN A 37 0.06 -5.08 17.23
C ASN A 37 0.90 -5.85 16.20
N LEU A 38 0.27 -6.58 15.28
CA LEU A 38 0.96 -7.26 14.17
C LEU A 38 1.64 -6.27 13.23
N GLN A 39 0.98 -5.18 12.84
CA GLN A 39 1.54 -4.13 11.99
C GLN A 39 2.76 -3.48 12.67
N ARG A 40 2.63 -3.07 13.94
CA ARG A 40 3.75 -2.49 14.72
C ARG A 40 4.92 -3.46 14.81
N LYS A 41 4.65 -4.75 15.00
CA LYS A 41 5.70 -5.77 15.06
C LYS A 41 6.43 -5.92 13.72
N MET A 42 5.69 -5.94 12.61
CA MET A 42 6.28 -5.95 11.27
C MET A 42 7.14 -4.71 11.00
N ILE A 43 6.63 -3.52 11.32
CA ILE A 43 7.37 -2.26 11.19
C ILE A 43 8.66 -2.31 12.02
N SER A 44 8.59 -2.74 13.29
CA SER A 44 9.77 -2.92 14.15
C SER A 44 10.84 -3.83 13.54
N ILE A 45 10.43 -4.94 12.94
CA ILE A 45 11.35 -5.88 12.27
C ILE A 45 12.01 -5.20 11.07
N LEU A 46 11.24 -4.47 10.26
CA LEU A 46 11.72 -3.83 9.03
C LEU A 46 12.62 -2.61 9.29
N SER A 47 12.39 -1.87 10.38
CA SER A 47 13.23 -0.73 10.80
C SER A 47 14.47 -1.15 11.59
N CYS A 48 14.67 -2.43 11.86
CA CYS A 48 15.77 -2.90 12.69
C CYS A 48 17.11 -2.86 11.93
N ASN A 49 17.91 -1.84 12.22
CA ASN A 49 19.27 -1.67 11.69
C ASN A 49 20.34 -2.46 12.45
N GLU A 50 19.93 -3.31 13.40
CA GLU A 50 20.83 -4.06 14.27
C GLU A 50 21.28 -5.38 13.63
N SER A 51 22.03 -6.19 14.40
CA SER A 51 22.55 -7.48 13.96
C SER A 51 21.44 -8.46 13.52
N GLN A 52 21.78 -9.38 12.60
CA GLN A 52 20.87 -10.44 12.14
C GLN A 52 20.26 -11.27 13.28
N ILE A 53 20.98 -11.45 14.39
CA ILE A 53 20.48 -12.16 15.58
C ILE A 53 19.26 -11.46 16.17
N ILE A 54 19.28 -10.14 16.24
CA ILE A 54 18.19 -9.36 16.85
C ILE A 54 16.96 -9.36 15.93
N ILE A 55 17.17 -9.21 14.62
CA ILE A 55 16.11 -9.36 13.62
C ILE A 55 15.45 -10.74 13.72
N SER A 56 16.26 -11.80 13.81
CA SER A 56 15.75 -13.18 13.96
C SER A 56 14.95 -13.37 15.26
N ASN A 57 15.39 -12.76 16.38
CA ASN A 57 14.62 -12.77 17.63
C ASN A 57 13.28 -12.05 17.48
N GLN A 58 13.24 -10.87 16.82
CA GLN A 58 11.99 -10.16 16.59
C GLN A 58 11.03 -10.93 15.67
N ILE A 59 11.55 -11.60 14.63
CA ILE A 59 10.76 -12.50 13.77
C ILE A 59 10.20 -13.67 14.60
N THR A 60 11.00 -14.26 15.49
CA THR A 60 10.55 -15.34 16.37
C THR A 60 9.43 -14.88 17.31
N GLU A 61 9.50 -13.64 17.81
CA GLU A 61 8.42 -13.05 18.60
C GLU A 61 7.14 -12.84 17.79
N LEU A 62 7.24 -12.42 16.51
CA LEU A 62 6.10 -12.35 15.62
C LEU A 62 5.43 -13.73 15.45
N PHE A 63 6.23 -14.80 15.31
CA PHE A 63 5.71 -16.15 15.18
C PHE A 63 4.97 -16.63 16.43
N LYS A 64 5.46 -16.28 17.62
CA LYS A 64 4.74 -16.54 18.88
C LYS A 64 3.37 -15.85 18.88
N ILE A 65 3.28 -14.61 18.40
CA ILE A 65 1.99 -13.92 18.28
C ILE A 65 1.05 -14.70 17.36
N PHE A 66 1.52 -15.22 16.21
CA PHE A 66 0.70 -16.05 15.33
C PHE A 66 0.17 -17.32 16.00
N GLU A 67 1.00 -17.97 16.82
CA GLU A 67 0.61 -19.14 17.61
C GLU A 67 -0.42 -18.78 18.69
N GLU A 68 -0.19 -17.70 19.44
CA GLU A 68 -1.06 -17.22 20.53
C GLU A 68 -2.46 -16.85 20.03
N ILE A 69 -2.55 -16.11 18.91
CA ILE A 69 -3.84 -15.74 18.32
C ILE A 69 -4.42 -16.86 17.44
N THR A 70 -3.70 -17.98 17.28
CA THR A 70 -4.08 -19.09 16.41
C THR A 70 -4.46 -18.63 14.99
N ILE A 71 -3.64 -17.79 14.36
CA ILE A 71 -3.99 -16.99 13.17
C ILE A 71 -4.71 -17.79 12.06
N SER A 72 -4.32 -19.05 11.85
CA SER A 72 -4.93 -19.96 10.87
C SER A 72 -6.43 -20.28 11.09
N GLN A 73 -6.95 -20.07 12.30
CA GLN A 73 -8.35 -20.28 12.69
C GLN A 73 -9.18 -19.00 12.56
N HIS A 74 -8.55 -17.84 12.41
CA HIS A 74 -9.20 -16.53 12.32
C HIS A 74 -9.00 -15.92 10.93
N PHE A 75 -9.81 -16.35 9.96
CA PHE A 75 -9.66 -15.93 8.56
C PHE A 75 -9.66 -14.40 8.38
N SER A 76 -10.49 -13.66 9.13
CA SER A 76 -10.52 -12.18 9.09
C SER A 76 -9.18 -11.54 9.47
N LEU A 77 -8.59 -11.99 10.57
CA LEU A 77 -7.28 -11.52 11.03
C LEU A 77 -6.17 -11.95 10.08
N TYR A 78 -6.22 -13.18 9.60
CA TYR A 78 -5.20 -13.72 8.71
C TYR A 78 -5.18 -12.97 7.38
N GLU A 79 -6.35 -12.79 6.76
CA GLU A 79 -6.52 -12.07 5.51
C GLU A 79 -6.05 -10.61 5.64
N ALA A 80 -6.46 -9.93 6.70
CA ALA A 80 -6.04 -8.57 6.99
C ALA A 80 -4.53 -8.44 7.21
N PHE A 81 -3.93 -9.37 7.97
CA PHE A 81 -2.48 -9.41 8.15
C PHE A 81 -1.74 -9.58 6.82
N LEU A 82 -2.22 -10.46 5.92
CA LEU A 82 -1.60 -10.65 4.61
C LEU A 82 -1.68 -9.37 3.75
N GLN A 83 -2.78 -8.60 3.82
CA GLN A 83 -2.87 -7.31 3.12
C GLN A 83 -1.83 -6.31 3.65
N ILE A 84 -1.74 -6.14 4.98
CA ILE A 84 -0.74 -5.27 5.63
C ILE A 84 0.67 -5.72 5.25
N PHE A 85 0.92 -7.03 5.28
CA PHE A 85 2.20 -7.64 4.93
C PHE A 85 2.64 -7.29 3.50
N VAL A 86 1.72 -7.40 2.53
CA VAL A 86 1.99 -7.02 1.13
C VAL A 86 2.21 -5.51 1.01
N HIS A 87 1.37 -4.70 1.66
CA HIS A 87 1.50 -3.25 1.60
C HIS A 87 2.84 -2.76 2.16
N LEU A 88 3.24 -3.25 3.34
CA LEU A 88 4.56 -2.95 3.91
C LEU A 88 5.71 -3.39 3.00
N SER A 89 5.55 -4.44 2.20
CA SER A 89 6.58 -4.86 1.25
C SER A 89 6.82 -3.89 0.10
N ILE A 90 5.84 -3.01 -0.19
CA ILE A 90 5.86 -2.07 -1.33
C ILE A 90 6.12 -0.64 -0.88
N TYR A 91 5.55 -0.22 0.25
CA TYR A 91 5.47 1.19 0.62
C TYR A 91 6.40 1.58 1.78
N PHE A 92 6.65 0.68 2.73
CA PHE A 92 7.39 1.03 3.94
C PHE A 92 8.88 1.32 3.64
N ASN A 93 9.45 2.42 4.14
CA ASN A 93 10.89 2.74 4.03
C ASN A 93 11.53 2.46 2.65
N ILE A 94 10.91 2.93 1.57
CA ILE A 94 11.42 2.68 0.20
C ILE A 94 12.77 3.36 -0.06
N GLN A 95 13.06 4.45 0.65
CA GLN A 95 14.35 5.12 0.59
C GLN A 95 15.50 4.26 1.14
N GLU A 96 15.23 3.20 1.89
CA GLU A 96 16.28 2.28 2.39
C GLU A 96 16.65 1.20 1.36
N THR A 97 15.93 1.08 0.24
CA THR A 97 16.22 0.10 -0.81
C THR A 97 17.11 0.68 -1.93
N LYS A 98 18.14 1.43 -1.52
CA LYS A 98 19.09 2.11 -2.43
C LYS A 98 19.99 1.10 -3.16
N ASP A 99 20.44 0.07 -2.44
CA ASP A 99 21.39 -0.93 -2.93
C ASP A 99 20.84 -2.37 -2.88
N GLU A 100 21.52 -3.28 -3.57
CA GLU A 100 21.11 -4.67 -3.72
C GLU A 100 21.20 -5.49 -2.42
N GLU A 101 22.13 -5.17 -1.52
CA GLU A 101 22.29 -5.87 -0.24
C GLU A 101 21.09 -5.56 0.67
N SER A 102 20.71 -4.29 0.78
CA SER A 102 19.55 -3.83 1.53
C SER A 102 18.25 -4.44 1.00
N ILE A 103 18.07 -4.48 -0.33
CA ILE A 103 16.93 -5.15 -0.98
C ILE A 103 16.89 -6.64 -0.63
N SER A 104 18.02 -7.34 -0.76
CA SER A 104 18.11 -8.78 -0.50
C SER A 104 17.79 -9.12 0.95
N LYS A 105 18.38 -8.39 1.91
CA LYS A 105 18.11 -8.57 3.34
C LYS A 105 16.62 -8.39 3.66
N ARG A 106 16.00 -7.35 3.08
CA ARG A 106 14.58 -7.08 3.27
C ARG A 106 13.69 -8.17 2.67
N GLN A 107 13.99 -8.63 1.46
CA GLN A 107 13.25 -9.75 0.84
C GLN A 107 13.36 -11.03 1.67
N GLU A 108 14.54 -11.32 2.24
CA GLU A 108 14.75 -12.49 3.10
C GLU A 108 13.84 -12.48 4.33
N ILE A 109 13.62 -11.31 4.95
CA ILE A 109 12.68 -11.16 6.07
C ILE A 109 11.27 -11.59 5.64
N PHE A 110 10.77 -11.03 4.53
CA PHE A 110 9.43 -11.37 4.03
C PHE A 110 9.31 -12.85 3.65
N PHE A 111 10.30 -13.42 2.96
CA PHE A 111 10.28 -14.84 2.61
C PHE A 111 10.37 -15.76 3.82
N THR A 112 11.11 -15.37 4.86
CA THR A 112 11.16 -16.11 6.13
C THR A 112 9.78 -16.17 6.78
N ILE A 113 9.06 -15.04 6.81
CA ILE A 113 7.71 -14.97 7.36
C ILE A 113 6.72 -15.77 6.50
N LEU A 114 6.78 -15.66 5.17
CA LEU A 114 5.92 -16.45 4.28
C LEU A 114 6.16 -17.95 4.45
N LYS A 115 7.41 -18.40 4.58
CA LYS A 115 7.72 -19.82 4.86
C LYS A 115 7.08 -20.28 6.17
N GLU A 116 7.14 -19.47 7.22
CA GLU A 116 6.48 -19.81 8.49
C GLU A 116 4.96 -19.95 8.32
N LEU A 117 4.32 -18.98 7.65
CA LEU A 117 2.87 -19.00 7.40
C LEU A 117 2.44 -20.24 6.60
N ILE A 118 3.27 -20.66 5.63
CA ILE A 118 3.03 -21.85 4.82
C ILE A 118 3.20 -23.13 5.65
N LEU A 119 4.31 -23.25 6.38
CA LEU A 119 4.70 -24.49 7.05
C LEU A 119 3.93 -24.73 8.35
N LYS A 120 3.68 -23.67 9.14
CA LYS A 120 3.09 -23.78 10.48
C LYS A 120 1.68 -23.22 10.60
N HIS A 121 1.31 -22.25 9.76
CA HIS A 121 0.01 -21.58 9.84
C HIS A 121 -0.90 -21.86 8.64
N SER A 122 -0.71 -22.99 7.96
CA SER A 122 -1.65 -23.55 6.99
C SER A 122 -2.07 -22.59 5.87
N LEU A 123 -1.22 -21.62 5.48
CA LEU A 123 -1.56 -20.60 4.47
C LEU A 123 -2.16 -21.22 3.20
N LYS A 124 -1.57 -22.33 2.74
CA LYS A 124 -1.96 -23.07 1.53
C LYS A 124 -3.36 -23.69 1.62
N THR A 125 -3.81 -24.11 2.79
CA THR A 125 -5.10 -24.79 2.97
C THR A 125 -6.19 -23.90 3.54
N SER A 126 -5.82 -22.87 4.31
CA SER A 126 -6.77 -21.95 4.95
C SER A 126 -7.25 -20.83 4.02
N VAL A 127 -6.47 -20.48 2.99
CA VAL A 127 -6.81 -19.39 2.06
C VAL A 127 -6.80 -19.90 0.62
N HIS A 128 -7.91 -19.68 -0.11
CA HIS A 128 -8.02 -20.10 -1.49
C HIS A 128 -7.02 -19.35 -2.39
N GLN A 129 -6.43 -20.03 -3.39
CA GLN A 129 -5.43 -19.45 -4.30
C GLN A 129 -5.89 -18.16 -5.00
N SER A 130 -7.19 -18.01 -5.30
CA SER A 130 -7.73 -16.76 -5.86
C SER A 130 -7.59 -15.60 -4.90
N THR A 131 -7.91 -15.81 -3.62
CA THR A 131 -7.78 -14.79 -2.58
C THR A 131 -6.31 -14.42 -2.40
N LEU A 132 -5.42 -15.41 -2.31
CA LEU A 132 -3.98 -15.18 -2.24
C LEU A 132 -3.48 -14.38 -3.45
N PHE A 133 -3.87 -14.74 -4.66
CA PHE A 133 -3.48 -13.98 -5.85
C PHE A 133 -3.91 -12.51 -5.75
N PHE A 134 -5.15 -12.22 -5.33
CA PHE A 134 -5.61 -10.83 -5.26
C PHE A 134 -4.96 -10.02 -4.14
N ILE A 135 -4.58 -10.65 -3.03
CA ILE A 135 -3.79 -10.01 -1.97
C ILE A 135 -2.37 -9.74 -2.46
N PHE A 136 -1.73 -10.73 -3.09
CA PHE A 136 -0.31 -10.69 -3.43
C PHE A 136 0.00 -10.07 -4.81
N LYS A 137 -1.01 -9.79 -5.66
CA LYS A 137 -0.78 -9.34 -7.06
C LYS A 137 0.02 -8.06 -7.22
N SER A 138 -0.01 -7.17 -6.22
CA SER A 138 0.77 -5.93 -6.24
C SER A 138 2.26 -6.19 -6.06
N ASN A 139 2.66 -7.33 -5.50
CA ASN A 139 4.05 -7.74 -5.37
C ASN A 139 4.37 -8.99 -6.21
N LYS A 140 5.01 -8.76 -7.36
CA LYS A 140 5.33 -9.80 -8.34
C LYS A 140 6.32 -10.85 -7.80
N HIS A 141 7.21 -10.44 -6.89
CA HIS A 141 8.17 -11.33 -6.24
C HIS A 141 7.46 -12.30 -5.29
N PHE A 142 6.45 -11.82 -4.56
CA PHE A 142 5.63 -12.69 -3.74
C PHE A 142 4.77 -13.64 -4.57
N LEU A 143 4.21 -13.20 -5.70
CA LEU A 143 3.54 -14.12 -6.62
C LEU A 143 4.48 -15.23 -7.11
N LEU A 144 5.73 -14.89 -7.45
CA LEU A 144 6.72 -15.87 -7.90
C LEU A 144 7.07 -16.84 -6.77
N PHE A 145 7.27 -16.33 -5.56
CA PHE A 145 7.50 -17.16 -4.38
C PHE A 145 6.35 -18.15 -4.14
N LEU A 146 5.09 -17.69 -4.17
CA LEU A 146 3.92 -18.55 -4.00
C LEU A 146 3.77 -19.57 -5.14
N PHE A 147 4.19 -19.23 -6.35
CA PHE A 147 4.26 -20.16 -7.48
C PHE A 147 5.31 -21.25 -7.25
N GLU A 148 6.52 -20.87 -6.82
CA GLU A 148 7.63 -21.79 -6.55
C GLU A 148 7.32 -22.75 -5.40
N GLU A 149 6.62 -22.29 -4.36
CA GLU A 149 6.11 -23.12 -3.25
C GLU A 149 4.87 -23.96 -3.64
N GLY A 150 4.44 -23.92 -4.91
CA GLY A 150 3.34 -24.72 -5.43
C GLY A 150 1.98 -24.38 -4.79
N ILE A 151 1.78 -23.11 -4.42
CA ILE A 151 0.50 -22.58 -3.91
C ILE A 151 -0.34 -22.05 -5.06
N LEU A 152 0.30 -21.39 -6.03
CA LEU A 152 -0.34 -20.92 -7.25
C LEU A 152 -0.05 -21.88 -8.41
N ASP A 153 -1.09 -22.34 -9.10
CA ASP A 153 -0.91 -23.13 -10.33
C ASP A 153 -0.58 -22.23 -11.53
N ILE A 154 0.29 -22.69 -12.43
CA ILE A 154 0.67 -21.92 -13.64
C ILE A 154 -0.54 -21.62 -14.55
N SER A 155 -1.48 -22.54 -14.68
CA SER A 155 -2.69 -22.35 -15.49
C SER A 155 -3.61 -21.33 -14.85
N PHE A 156 -3.70 -21.33 -13.52
CA PHE A 156 -4.39 -20.29 -12.77
C PHE A 156 -3.75 -18.91 -12.98
N LEU A 157 -2.43 -18.79 -12.84
CA LEU A 157 -1.70 -17.54 -13.09
C LEU A 157 -1.93 -17.01 -14.51
N ILE A 158 -1.79 -17.88 -15.52
CA ILE A 158 -2.05 -17.55 -16.93
C ILE A 158 -3.48 -17.05 -17.13
N SER A 159 -4.46 -17.71 -16.49
CA SER A 159 -5.86 -17.29 -16.55
C SER A 159 -6.03 -15.87 -16.01
N LYS A 160 -5.43 -15.56 -14.86
CA LYS A 160 -5.50 -14.22 -14.26
C LYS A 160 -4.78 -13.15 -15.07
N ILE A 161 -3.59 -13.44 -15.60
CA ILE A 161 -2.88 -12.55 -16.54
C ILE A 161 -3.77 -12.25 -17.75
N SER A 162 -4.42 -13.28 -18.30
CA SER A 162 -5.29 -13.16 -19.47
C SER A 162 -6.59 -12.39 -19.18
N SER A 163 -7.21 -12.61 -18.02
CA SER A 163 -8.46 -11.95 -17.66
C SER A 163 -8.25 -10.48 -17.30
N LEU A 164 -7.15 -10.17 -16.59
CA LEU A 164 -6.83 -8.80 -16.17
C LEU A 164 -6.11 -7.99 -17.25
N SER A 165 -5.62 -8.64 -18.31
CA SER A 165 -4.75 -8.00 -19.32
C SER A 165 -3.51 -7.35 -18.69
N ASP A 166 -2.96 -7.98 -17.64
CA ASP A 166 -1.83 -7.44 -16.90
C ASP A 166 -0.52 -7.73 -17.62
N LYS A 167 -0.02 -6.73 -18.36
CA LYS A 167 1.23 -6.82 -19.12
C LYS A 167 2.45 -6.92 -18.19
N SER A 168 2.42 -6.25 -17.04
CA SER A 168 3.54 -6.19 -16.11
C SER A 168 3.80 -7.57 -15.49
N ILE A 169 2.74 -8.22 -14.98
CA ILE A 169 2.83 -9.59 -14.48
C ILE A 169 3.23 -10.55 -15.60
N PHE A 170 2.69 -10.41 -16.82
CA PHE A 170 3.11 -11.24 -17.95
C PHE A 170 4.62 -11.14 -18.22
N LEU A 171 5.16 -9.92 -18.31
CA LEU A 171 6.59 -9.69 -18.55
C LEU A 171 7.46 -10.34 -17.47
N PHE A 172 7.04 -10.26 -16.21
CA PHE A 172 7.76 -10.84 -15.07
C PHE A 172 7.79 -12.37 -15.06
N PHE A 173 6.70 -13.01 -15.51
CA PHE A 173 6.55 -14.48 -15.58
C PHE A 173 6.87 -15.09 -16.95
N ILE A 174 7.51 -14.33 -17.86
CA ILE A 174 7.96 -14.87 -19.16
C ILE A 174 8.77 -16.17 -18.99
N PRO A 175 9.78 -16.26 -18.10
CA PRO A 175 10.60 -17.48 -17.97
C PRO A 175 9.76 -18.73 -17.68
N GLU A 176 8.80 -18.64 -16.77
CA GLU A 176 7.94 -19.75 -16.36
C GLU A 176 6.93 -20.10 -17.47
N ILE A 177 6.24 -19.10 -18.03
CA ILE A 177 5.19 -19.33 -19.04
C ILE A 177 5.81 -19.87 -20.32
N GLN A 178 6.96 -19.34 -20.75
CA GLN A 178 7.67 -19.82 -21.93
C GLN A 178 8.13 -21.27 -21.76
N LYS A 179 8.68 -21.62 -20.60
CA LYS A 179 9.16 -22.97 -20.29
C LYS A 179 8.02 -23.99 -20.17
N LEU A 180 6.94 -23.64 -19.46
CA LEU A 180 5.87 -24.58 -19.10
C LEU A 180 4.72 -24.62 -20.11
N LYS A 181 4.44 -23.52 -20.80
CA LYS A 181 3.28 -23.34 -21.70
C LYS A 181 3.65 -22.53 -22.96
N PRO A 182 4.58 -23.01 -23.82
CA PRO A 182 5.13 -22.24 -24.94
C PRO A 182 4.08 -21.75 -25.96
N ILE A 183 3.02 -22.54 -26.21
CA ILE A 183 1.93 -22.12 -27.11
C ILE A 183 1.17 -20.92 -26.53
N VAL A 184 0.91 -20.93 -25.22
CA VAL A 184 0.21 -19.84 -24.53
C VAL A 184 1.10 -18.60 -24.47
N TYR A 185 2.40 -18.77 -24.24
CA TYR A 185 3.38 -17.70 -24.30
C TYR A 185 3.30 -16.94 -25.63
N GLU A 186 3.32 -17.64 -26.77
CA GLU A 186 3.22 -16.98 -28.09
C GLU A 186 1.89 -16.24 -28.29
N ASN A 187 0.79 -16.75 -27.74
CA ASN A 187 -0.51 -16.07 -27.80
C ASN A 187 -0.52 -14.79 -26.95
N LEU A 188 -0.01 -14.85 -25.72
CA LEU A 188 0.10 -13.69 -24.83
C LEU A 188 1.07 -12.65 -25.39
N LYS A 189 2.22 -13.09 -25.91
CA LYS A 189 3.20 -12.23 -26.59
C LYS A 189 2.56 -11.44 -27.75
N LYS A 190 1.75 -12.10 -28.60
CA LYS A 190 0.97 -11.43 -29.65
C LYS A 190 -0.07 -10.46 -29.10
N ARG A 191 -0.83 -10.88 -28.07
CA ARG A 191 -1.86 -10.04 -27.43
C ARG A 191 -1.27 -8.75 -26.88
N PHE A 192 -0.13 -8.82 -26.20
CA PHE A 192 0.57 -7.66 -25.63
C PHE A 192 1.45 -6.91 -26.64
N LYS A 193 1.42 -7.30 -27.93
CA LYS A 193 2.20 -6.69 -29.01
C LYS A 193 3.70 -6.66 -28.72
N LEU A 194 4.22 -7.73 -28.10
CA LEU A 194 5.63 -7.87 -27.75
C LEU A 194 6.40 -8.59 -28.86
N THR A 195 7.62 -8.12 -29.12
CA THR A 195 8.57 -8.77 -30.06
C THR A 195 9.72 -9.38 -29.28
N ASP A 196 10.42 -10.35 -29.86
CA ASP A 196 11.60 -10.95 -29.23
C ASP A 196 12.69 -9.91 -28.94
N LYS A 197 12.80 -8.87 -29.78
CA LYS A 197 13.73 -7.75 -29.54
C LYS A 197 13.34 -6.99 -28.27
N ILE A 198 12.05 -6.69 -28.08
CA ILE A 198 11.57 -5.99 -26.89
C ILE A 198 11.81 -6.85 -25.63
N ILE A 199 11.49 -8.14 -25.69
CA ILE A 199 11.69 -9.06 -24.56
C ILE A 199 13.18 -9.20 -24.21
N LYS A 200 14.05 -9.35 -25.21
CA LYS A 200 15.51 -9.38 -25.00
C LYS A 200 16.02 -8.09 -24.36
N ASN A 201 15.52 -6.93 -24.78
CA ASN A 201 15.92 -5.66 -24.16
C ASN A 201 15.53 -5.56 -22.67
N PHE A 202 14.42 -6.17 -22.26
CA PHE A 202 14.02 -6.22 -20.85
C PHE A 202 14.93 -7.11 -19.99
N TYR A 203 15.34 -8.27 -20.52
CA TYR A 203 16.14 -9.26 -19.80
C TYR A 203 17.65 -9.17 -20.05
N GLN A 204 18.10 -8.29 -20.96
CA GLN A 204 19.51 -8.05 -21.28
C GLN A 204 19.76 -6.54 -21.51
N PRO A 205 19.57 -5.69 -20.48
CA PRO A 205 19.68 -4.24 -20.66
C PRO A 205 21.13 -3.76 -20.94
N SER A 206 22.18 -4.50 -20.58
CA SER A 206 23.58 -4.13 -20.83
C SER A 206 24.36 -5.22 -21.58
N LYS A 207 25.17 -4.81 -22.57
CA LYS A 207 26.14 -5.68 -23.27
C LYS A 207 27.41 -5.95 -22.46
N GLU A 208 27.54 -5.32 -21.30
CA GLU A 208 28.73 -5.38 -20.46
C GLU A 208 28.52 -6.43 -19.37
N LYS A 209 29.09 -7.62 -19.61
CA LYS A 209 29.34 -8.69 -18.63
C LYS A 209 28.12 -9.23 -17.88
N TYR A 210 27.54 -10.31 -18.40
CA TYR A 210 27.64 -11.69 -17.88
C TYR A 210 26.47 -12.51 -18.43
N HIS A 211 26.72 -13.81 -18.63
CA HIS A 211 25.68 -14.84 -18.82
C HIS A 211 24.93 -15.08 -17.50
N GLU A 212 24.37 -14.03 -16.91
CA GLU A 212 23.53 -14.19 -15.72
C GLU A 212 22.18 -14.76 -16.16
N GLU A 213 21.77 -15.83 -15.48
CA GLU A 213 20.49 -16.46 -15.70
C GLU A 213 19.37 -15.43 -15.47
N SER A 214 18.31 -15.47 -16.28
CA SER A 214 17.13 -14.58 -16.15
C SER A 214 16.50 -14.58 -14.76
N SER A 215 16.87 -15.53 -13.89
CA SER A 215 16.51 -15.62 -12.48
C SER A 215 17.12 -14.50 -11.62
N GLN A 216 18.33 -14.00 -11.94
CA GLN A 216 19.05 -13.05 -11.09
C GLN A 216 18.48 -11.62 -11.21
N ILE A 217 18.11 -11.17 -12.41
CA ILE A 217 17.50 -9.85 -12.64
C ILE A 217 16.21 -9.69 -11.82
N ARG A 218 15.42 -10.75 -11.64
CA ARG A 218 14.17 -10.73 -10.86
C ARG A 218 14.38 -10.74 -9.34
N ARG A 219 15.62 -10.70 -8.84
CA ARG A 219 15.88 -10.39 -7.44
C ARG A 219 15.80 -8.89 -7.17
N ILE A 220 16.00 -8.10 -8.23
CA ILE A 220 15.97 -6.65 -8.19
C ILE A 220 14.52 -6.18 -8.23
N ILE A 221 14.19 -5.20 -7.39
CA ILE A 221 12.84 -4.67 -7.25
C ILE A 221 12.66 -3.27 -7.87
N HIS A 222 13.73 -2.67 -8.40
CA HIS A 222 13.72 -1.32 -8.96
C HIS A 222 14.16 -1.31 -10.43
N SER A 223 14.14 -0.13 -11.06
CA SER A 223 14.67 0.04 -12.41
C SER A 223 16.18 -0.25 -12.46
N GLU A 224 16.57 -0.98 -13.51
CA GLU A 224 17.95 -1.33 -13.84
C GLU A 224 18.60 -0.34 -14.80
N GLU A 225 17.90 0.75 -15.16
CA GLU A 225 18.51 1.84 -15.90
C GLU A 225 19.70 2.42 -15.13
N MET A 226 20.83 2.62 -15.81
CA MET A 226 22.06 3.09 -15.17
C MET A 226 21.85 4.40 -14.40
N ILE A 227 21.11 5.36 -15.00
CA ILE A 227 20.79 6.63 -14.35
C ILE A 227 19.95 6.44 -13.07
N ALA A 228 19.05 5.46 -13.06
CA ALA A 228 18.25 5.14 -11.88
C ALA A 228 19.14 4.56 -10.76
N LYS A 229 20.09 3.67 -11.09
CA LYS A 229 21.07 3.15 -10.11
C LYS A 229 21.90 4.26 -9.49
N ILE A 230 22.45 5.15 -10.33
CA ILE A 230 23.26 6.28 -9.88
C ILE A 230 22.47 7.20 -8.95
N ILE A 231 21.21 7.50 -9.29
CA ILE A 231 20.34 8.32 -8.44
C ILE A 231 20.10 7.62 -7.11
N ARG A 232 19.74 6.33 -7.10
CA ARG A 232 19.50 5.58 -5.85
C ARG A 232 20.68 5.63 -4.89
N THR A 233 21.91 5.55 -5.39
CA THR A 233 23.11 5.62 -4.54
C THR A 233 23.57 7.04 -4.20
N ASP A 234 22.85 8.06 -4.68
CA ASP A 234 23.20 9.49 -4.57
C ASP A 234 24.64 9.82 -5.02
N ASP A 235 25.14 9.12 -6.03
CA ASP A 235 26.52 9.28 -6.50
C ASP A 235 26.61 10.43 -7.52
N ILE A 236 26.78 11.65 -7.02
CA ILE A 236 26.82 12.85 -7.86
C ILE A 236 27.98 12.85 -8.87
N HIS A 237 29.10 12.21 -8.56
CA HIS A 237 30.25 12.15 -9.46
C HIS A 237 29.94 11.26 -10.66
N HIS A 238 29.47 10.04 -10.41
CA HIS A 238 29.03 9.15 -11.50
C HIS A 238 27.83 9.73 -12.26
N PHE A 239 26.97 10.51 -11.59
CA PHE A 239 25.86 11.21 -12.25
C PHE A 239 26.36 12.22 -13.27
N ILE A 240 27.27 13.12 -12.88
CA ILE A 240 27.85 14.13 -13.76
C ILE A 240 28.62 13.47 -14.91
N ASP A 241 29.41 12.44 -14.61
CA ASP A 241 30.14 11.68 -15.63
C ASP A 241 29.17 11.06 -16.64
N TYR A 242 28.15 10.35 -16.17
CA TYR A 242 27.15 9.70 -17.03
C TYR A 242 26.44 10.71 -17.94
N ILE A 243 25.88 11.81 -17.41
CA ILE A 243 25.15 12.78 -18.23
C ILE A 243 26.07 13.51 -19.22
N SER A 244 27.36 13.65 -18.91
CA SER A 244 28.34 14.27 -19.82
C SER A 244 28.72 13.37 -21.00
N THR A 245 28.65 12.04 -20.82
CA THR A 245 28.94 11.06 -21.87
C THR A 245 27.78 10.86 -22.84
N VAL A 246 26.56 11.16 -22.42
CA VAL A 246 25.36 11.03 -23.26
C VAL A 246 25.13 12.33 -24.03
N GLU A 247 25.26 12.26 -25.36
CA GLU A 247 25.07 13.42 -26.24
C GLU A 247 23.65 14.02 -26.06
N ASN A 248 23.59 15.32 -25.78
CA ASN A 248 22.33 16.06 -25.56
C ASN A 248 21.43 15.45 -24.47
N PHE A 249 22.02 15.00 -23.36
CA PHE A 249 21.25 14.48 -22.23
C PHE A 249 20.22 15.50 -21.72
N ASP A 250 18.94 15.11 -21.66
CA ASP A 250 17.87 15.94 -21.12
C ASP A 250 17.69 15.66 -19.63
N LEU A 251 18.01 16.63 -18.78
CA LEU A 251 17.80 16.53 -17.33
C LEU A 251 16.32 16.44 -16.92
N ASN A 252 15.39 16.74 -17.82
CA ASN A 252 13.95 16.54 -17.61
C ASN A 252 13.47 15.17 -18.14
N CYS A 253 14.37 14.28 -18.54
CA CYS A 253 13.98 12.94 -18.95
C CYS A 253 13.34 12.17 -17.78
N LYS A 254 12.62 11.10 -18.12
CA LYS A 254 11.98 10.22 -17.15
C LYS A 254 12.62 8.84 -17.18
N ILE A 255 12.77 8.23 -16.01
CA ILE A 255 13.08 6.81 -15.85
C ILE A 255 11.85 6.03 -16.31
N LYS A 256 12.05 5.06 -17.20
CA LYS A 256 10.94 4.31 -17.78
C LYS A 256 10.38 3.30 -16.79
N PRO A 257 9.10 2.93 -16.94
CA PRO A 257 8.50 1.86 -16.16
C PRO A 257 9.28 0.56 -16.31
N SER A 258 9.50 -0.12 -15.18
CA SER A 258 10.19 -1.40 -15.10
C SER A 258 9.21 -2.50 -14.73
N PHE A 259 9.26 -3.63 -15.42
CA PHE A 259 8.48 -4.82 -15.03
C PHE A 259 8.95 -5.43 -13.70
N LEU A 260 10.05 -4.95 -13.13
CA LEU A 260 10.57 -5.36 -11.81
C LEU A 260 9.96 -4.54 -10.67
N GLU A 261 9.57 -3.29 -10.94
CA GLU A 261 9.10 -2.35 -9.93
C GLU A 261 7.68 -2.70 -9.46
N ASN A 262 7.49 -2.82 -8.14
CA ASN A 262 6.19 -3.12 -7.54
C ASN A 262 5.48 -1.88 -7.05
N ASN A 263 6.22 -0.80 -6.76
CA ASN A 263 5.61 0.41 -6.27
C ASN A 263 4.96 1.20 -7.43
N PRO A 264 3.63 1.42 -7.42
CA PRO A 264 2.94 2.11 -8.52
C PRO A 264 3.27 3.61 -8.59
N ASP A 265 3.66 4.25 -7.49
CA ASP A 265 4.08 5.67 -7.49
C ASP A 265 5.44 5.85 -8.18
N ILE A 266 6.29 4.82 -8.17
CA ILE A 266 7.56 4.79 -8.92
C ILE A 266 7.34 4.28 -10.35
N ASN A 267 6.54 3.22 -10.51
CA ASN A 267 6.36 2.50 -11.76
C ASN A 267 5.22 3.03 -12.63
N ASN A 268 5.11 4.33 -12.79
CA ASN A 268 4.01 4.93 -13.55
C ASN A 268 4.00 4.44 -15.01
N GLU A 269 3.18 3.45 -15.33
CA GLU A 269 3.18 2.75 -16.63
C GLU A 269 2.94 3.66 -17.85
N LEU A 270 2.32 4.83 -17.63
CA LEU A 270 1.97 5.77 -18.69
C LEU A 270 3.15 6.67 -19.05
N GLU A 271 3.81 7.24 -18.04
CA GLU A 271 4.77 8.33 -18.26
C GLU A 271 6.17 8.07 -17.71
N GLY A 272 6.35 7.08 -16.83
CA GLY A 272 7.56 6.97 -16.02
C GLY A 272 7.66 8.08 -14.97
N ILE A 273 8.84 8.21 -14.36
CA ILE A 273 9.11 9.15 -13.26
C ILE A 273 10.30 10.07 -13.60
N GLY A 274 10.18 11.37 -13.34
CA GLY A 274 11.24 12.33 -13.62
C GLY A 274 12.49 12.10 -12.76
N LEU A 275 13.68 12.49 -13.25
CA LEU A 275 14.92 12.35 -12.48
C LEU A 275 14.84 13.09 -11.13
N VAL A 276 14.25 14.29 -11.13
CA VAL A 276 14.08 15.09 -9.90
C VAL A 276 13.17 14.39 -8.90
N GLU A 277 12.05 13.83 -9.37
CA GLU A 277 11.08 13.12 -8.53
C GLU A 277 11.69 11.84 -7.96
N TYR A 278 12.41 11.08 -8.80
CA TYR A 278 13.12 9.88 -8.38
C TYR A 278 14.20 10.19 -7.35
N SER A 279 14.92 11.31 -7.49
CA SER A 279 15.88 11.76 -6.47
C SER A 279 15.24 12.12 -5.13
N MET A 280 13.98 12.58 -5.12
CA MET A 280 13.24 12.81 -3.87
C MET A 280 12.87 11.49 -3.18
N ILE A 281 12.39 10.50 -3.94
CA ILE A 281 11.98 9.19 -3.42
C ILE A 281 13.13 8.47 -2.73
N PHE A 282 14.32 8.50 -3.34
CA PHE A 282 15.48 7.79 -2.82
C PHE A 282 16.37 8.64 -1.92
N ASP A 283 15.89 9.81 -1.49
CA ASP A 283 16.63 10.69 -0.59
C ASP A 283 18.05 10.98 -1.14
N SER A 284 18.11 11.32 -2.43
CA SER A 284 19.34 11.57 -3.19
C SER A 284 19.65 13.05 -3.19
N ASN A 285 20.02 13.58 -2.03
CA ASN A 285 20.13 15.02 -1.77
C ASN A 285 21.14 15.71 -2.68
N ASN A 286 22.28 15.08 -2.98
CA ASN A 286 23.31 15.71 -3.81
C ASN A 286 22.85 15.84 -5.26
N ILE A 287 22.24 14.79 -5.81
CA ILE A 287 21.71 14.82 -7.17
C ILE A 287 20.48 15.72 -7.25
N PHE A 288 19.59 15.68 -6.27
CA PHE A 288 18.43 16.58 -6.20
C PHE A 288 18.85 18.05 -6.27
N ARG A 289 19.80 18.47 -5.42
CA ARG A 289 20.35 19.84 -5.41
C ARG A 289 20.98 20.21 -6.76
N TYR A 290 21.71 19.28 -7.39
CA TYR A 290 22.27 19.50 -8.72
C TYR A 290 21.17 19.75 -9.78
N LEU A 291 20.12 18.93 -9.78
CA LEU A 291 18.99 19.10 -10.71
C LEU A 291 18.27 20.44 -10.49
N LEU A 292 18.10 20.86 -9.24
CA LEU A 292 17.48 22.14 -8.88
C LEU A 292 18.33 23.33 -9.36
N LEU A 293 19.65 23.30 -9.14
CA LEU A 293 20.58 24.34 -9.63
C LEU A 293 20.56 24.47 -11.15
N ASN A 294 20.33 23.35 -11.85
CA ASN A 294 20.18 23.31 -13.31
C ASN A 294 18.75 23.61 -13.80
N LYS A 295 17.87 24.07 -12.90
CA LYS A 295 16.50 24.51 -13.20
C LYS A 295 15.65 23.43 -13.89
N VAL A 296 15.84 22.18 -13.48
CA VAL A 296 14.96 21.07 -13.90
C VAL A 296 13.54 21.36 -13.45
N LYS A 297 12.57 21.04 -14.32
CA LYS A 297 11.16 21.29 -14.04
C LYS A 297 10.65 20.29 -13.03
N TYR A 298 9.92 20.79 -12.04
CA TYR A 298 9.05 20.02 -11.17
C TYR A 298 7.64 20.63 -11.19
N TYR A 299 6.65 19.85 -10.80
CA TYR A 299 5.24 20.22 -10.85
C TYR A 299 4.63 20.18 -9.44
N PRO A 300 3.45 20.76 -9.21
CA PRO A 300 2.79 20.65 -7.91
C PRO A 300 2.67 19.21 -7.40
N ASN A 301 2.35 18.26 -8.29
CA ASN A 301 2.25 16.85 -7.94
C ASN A 301 3.61 16.19 -7.64
N SER A 302 4.73 16.83 -7.99
CA SER A 302 6.06 16.31 -7.65
C SER A 302 6.31 16.34 -6.14
N PHE A 303 5.58 17.19 -5.41
CA PHE A 303 5.70 17.31 -3.96
C PHE A 303 5.43 15.99 -3.22
N GLN A 304 4.49 15.17 -3.70
CA GLN A 304 4.22 13.88 -3.05
C GLN A 304 5.45 12.96 -2.96
N TYR A 305 6.43 13.13 -3.87
CA TYR A 305 7.63 12.30 -3.89
C TYR A 305 8.62 12.63 -2.78
N CYS A 306 8.60 13.85 -2.23
CA CYS A 306 9.39 14.16 -1.02
C CYS A 306 8.81 13.47 0.22
N ILE A 307 7.48 13.34 0.28
CA ILE A 307 6.79 12.56 1.31
C ILE A 307 7.15 11.09 1.17
N ILE A 308 7.05 10.54 -0.04
CA ILE A 308 7.41 9.14 -0.31
C ILE A 308 8.82 8.81 0.20
N GLY A 309 9.81 9.66 -0.10
CA GLY A 309 11.20 9.46 0.31
C GLY A 309 11.52 9.81 1.76
N ASN A 310 10.54 10.25 2.54
CA ASN A 310 10.70 10.68 3.94
C ASN A 310 11.79 11.74 4.14
N ASN A 311 11.90 12.70 3.23
CA ASN A 311 12.99 13.68 3.26
C ASN A 311 12.50 15.07 3.70
N TYR A 312 12.75 15.37 4.98
CA TYR A 312 12.44 16.66 5.61
C TYR A 312 13.21 17.85 5.02
N GLU A 313 14.43 17.64 4.56
CA GLU A 313 15.23 18.71 3.96
C GLU A 313 14.59 19.17 2.65
N ILE A 314 14.26 18.22 1.78
CA ILE A 314 13.55 18.48 0.52
C ILE A 314 12.17 19.09 0.81
N LEU A 315 11.46 18.57 1.81
CA LEU A 315 10.17 19.11 2.25
C LEU A 315 10.28 20.61 2.57
N HIS A 316 11.27 21.01 3.39
CA HIS A 316 11.48 22.41 3.76
C HIS A 316 11.92 23.28 2.58
N ILE A 317 12.77 22.79 1.68
CA ILE A 317 13.13 23.50 0.44
C ILE A 317 11.86 23.84 -0.34
N PHE A 318 10.94 22.89 -0.48
CA PHE A 318 9.67 23.14 -1.16
C PHE A 318 8.77 24.10 -0.39
N GLU A 319 8.72 24.03 0.93
CA GLU A 319 7.95 24.99 1.75
C GLU A 319 8.42 26.43 1.56
N GLU A 320 9.73 26.64 1.47
CA GLU A 320 10.32 27.98 1.30
C GLU A 320 10.16 28.50 -0.14
N GLU A 321 10.35 27.64 -1.14
CA GLU A 321 10.28 28.02 -2.55
C GLU A 321 8.86 28.16 -3.09
N SER A 322 7.90 27.44 -2.49
CA SER A 322 6.60 27.25 -3.12
C SER A 322 5.47 28.12 -2.59
N LYS A 323 4.50 28.34 -3.48
CA LYS A 323 3.13 28.74 -3.14
C LYS A 323 2.23 27.51 -3.07
N PHE A 324 2.75 26.34 -2.67
CA PHE A 324 1.93 25.12 -2.67
C PHE A 324 0.93 25.18 -1.53
N GLU A 325 -0.34 25.00 -1.88
CA GLU A 325 -1.37 24.71 -0.88
C GLU A 325 -1.26 23.22 -0.56
N PHE A 326 -0.97 22.92 0.69
CA PHE A 326 -1.03 21.54 1.14
C PHE A 326 -2.47 21.05 1.07
N ASP A 327 -2.68 19.95 0.37
CA ASP A 327 -3.97 19.31 0.25
C ASP A 327 -3.99 17.96 0.99
N PHE A 328 -5.16 17.35 1.00
CA PHE A 328 -5.39 16.06 1.62
C PHE A 328 -4.56 14.92 0.99
N THR A 329 -4.14 15.07 -0.27
CA THR A 329 -3.38 14.06 -1.02
C THR A 329 -2.01 13.83 -0.39
N ILE A 330 -1.38 14.90 0.11
CA ILE A 330 -0.06 14.84 0.76
C ILE A 330 -0.12 14.06 2.06
N MET A 331 -1.11 14.35 2.90
CA MET A 331 -1.29 13.64 4.16
C MET A 331 -1.75 12.19 3.94
N TYR A 332 -2.58 11.95 2.92
CA TYR A 332 -2.88 10.59 2.49
C TYR A 332 -1.60 9.81 2.15
N LYS A 333 -0.67 10.44 1.42
CA LYS A 333 0.60 9.81 1.03
C LYS A 333 1.49 9.52 2.24
N SER A 334 1.52 10.37 3.26
CA SER A 334 2.28 10.09 4.49
C SER A 334 1.68 8.94 5.31
N ILE A 335 0.36 8.76 5.30
CA ILE A 335 -0.32 7.61 5.91
C ILE A 335 -0.01 6.32 5.14
N GLU A 336 -0.04 6.37 3.80
CA GLU A 336 0.25 5.24 2.91
C GLU A 336 1.68 4.71 3.10
N TYR A 337 2.65 5.60 3.30
CA TYR A 337 4.07 5.27 3.45
C TYR A 337 4.55 5.12 4.90
N TYR A 338 3.65 5.27 5.88
CA TYR A 338 3.94 5.17 7.32
C TYR A 338 5.01 6.16 7.82
N HIS A 339 4.85 7.44 7.50
CA HIS A 339 5.73 8.51 8.00
C HIS A 339 5.06 9.27 9.15
N PRO A 340 5.07 8.74 10.39
CA PRO A 340 4.32 9.30 11.51
C PRO A 340 4.73 10.74 11.83
N GLU A 341 6.01 11.07 11.69
CA GLU A 341 6.52 12.42 11.96
C GLU A 341 5.97 13.43 10.92
N ILE A 342 5.75 13.00 9.66
CA ILE A 342 5.16 13.85 8.61
C ILE A 342 3.66 14.01 8.86
N ILE A 343 2.98 12.94 9.27
CA ILE A 343 1.55 12.99 9.66
C ILE A 343 1.37 13.97 10.83
N GLU A 344 2.23 13.89 11.85
CA GLU A 344 2.21 14.80 13.01
C GLU A 344 2.48 16.25 12.58
N TYR A 345 3.49 16.46 11.73
CA TYR A 345 3.82 17.78 11.18
C TYR A 345 2.61 18.42 10.49
N PHE A 346 1.94 17.70 9.60
CA PHE A 346 0.76 18.23 8.90
C PHE A 346 -0.45 18.41 9.81
N SER A 347 -0.64 17.51 10.78
CA SER A 347 -1.73 17.62 11.76
C SER A 347 -1.59 18.87 12.63
N ASN A 348 -0.35 19.24 12.99
CA ASN A 348 -0.09 20.44 13.80
C ASN A 348 -0.06 21.73 12.98
N SER A 349 0.00 21.63 11.65
CA SER A 349 0.01 22.80 10.78
C SER A 349 -1.38 23.47 10.73
N LYS A 350 -1.42 24.80 10.72
CA LYS A 350 -2.68 25.56 10.57
C LYS A 350 -3.44 25.26 9.26
N ILE A 351 -2.79 24.57 8.32
CA ILE A 351 -3.28 24.33 6.97
C ILE A 351 -4.48 23.37 6.97
N PHE A 352 -4.54 22.41 7.89
CA PHE A 352 -5.64 21.45 7.98
C PHE A 352 -6.78 21.87 8.91
N ASN A 353 -6.51 22.75 9.87
CA ASN A 353 -7.45 23.12 10.94
C ASN A 353 -8.64 23.98 10.50
N GLU A 354 -8.63 24.57 9.29
CA GLU A 354 -9.68 25.52 8.88
C GLU A 354 -10.67 24.97 7.82
N LYS A 355 -10.41 23.81 7.20
CA LYS A 355 -11.20 23.39 6.02
C LYS A 355 -11.72 21.95 5.98
N ASN A 356 -11.19 21.00 6.76
CA ASN A 356 -11.45 19.58 6.51
C ASN A 356 -11.72 18.76 7.79
N GLU A 357 -12.98 18.56 8.14
CA GLU A 357 -13.36 17.51 9.10
C GLU A 357 -13.26 16.14 8.42
N PHE A 358 -12.54 15.20 9.03
CA PHE A 358 -12.55 13.82 8.55
C PHE A 358 -13.88 13.16 8.84
N THR A 359 -14.62 12.80 7.79
CA THR A 359 -15.75 11.90 7.95
C THR A 359 -15.27 10.46 8.17
N LEU A 360 -16.04 9.66 8.90
CA LEU A 360 -15.76 8.23 9.06
C LEU A 360 -15.64 7.49 7.71
N SER A 361 -16.47 7.86 6.73
CA SER A 361 -16.37 7.33 5.36
C SER A 361 -15.00 7.64 4.74
N SER A 362 -14.53 8.90 4.86
CA SER A 362 -13.20 9.31 4.37
C SER A 362 -12.09 8.47 4.99
N ILE A 363 -12.19 8.13 6.27
CA ILE A 363 -11.14 7.41 7.01
C ILE A 363 -11.15 5.93 6.69
N ILE A 364 -12.33 5.33 6.58
CA ILE A 364 -12.46 3.96 6.12
C ILE A 364 -11.92 3.83 4.69
N ARG A 365 -12.17 4.83 3.84
CA ARG A 365 -11.56 4.90 2.51
C ARG A 365 -10.04 4.99 2.60
N ILE A 366 -9.49 5.93 3.39
CA ILE A 366 -8.03 6.02 3.61
C ILE A 366 -7.47 4.69 4.10
N PHE A 367 -8.11 4.04 5.06
CA PHE A 367 -7.68 2.76 5.60
C PHE A 367 -7.69 1.65 4.54
N ASN A 368 -8.76 1.55 3.74
CA ASN A 368 -8.82 0.56 2.67
C ASN A 368 -7.73 0.79 1.62
N GLU A 369 -7.34 2.04 1.37
CA GLU A 369 -6.34 2.37 0.37
C GLU A 369 -4.89 2.31 0.89
N THR A 370 -4.67 2.59 2.18
CA THR A 370 -3.34 2.62 2.81
C THR A 370 -3.01 1.39 3.64
N THR A 371 -4.00 0.56 3.97
CA THR A 371 -3.88 -0.58 4.91
C THR A 371 -3.33 -0.23 6.29
N ASN A 372 -3.29 1.07 6.65
CA ASN A 372 -2.67 1.53 7.89
C ASN A 372 -3.64 1.37 9.07
N VAL A 373 -3.59 0.20 9.71
CA VAL A 373 -4.42 -0.16 10.87
C VAL A 373 -4.12 0.74 12.06
N GLU A 374 -2.86 1.11 12.26
CA GLU A 374 -2.46 2.07 13.30
C GLU A 374 -3.26 3.38 13.18
N PHE A 375 -3.30 3.98 11.98
CA PHE A 375 -4.05 5.20 11.73
C PHE A 375 -5.56 5.02 12.01
N LEU A 376 -6.14 3.91 11.54
CA LEU A 376 -7.56 3.62 11.78
C LEU A 376 -7.85 3.42 13.28
N PHE A 377 -7.02 2.65 13.98
CA PHE A 377 -7.17 2.38 15.40
C PHE A 377 -7.05 3.65 16.23
N GLU A 378 -6.01 4.46 15.96
CA GLU A 378 -5.81 5.73 16.65
C GLU A 378 -7.00 6.64 16.41
N PHE A 379 -7.47 6.78 15.17
CA PHE A 379 -8.64 7.63 14.90
C PHE A 379 -9.92 7.16 15.61
N LEU A 380 -10.20 5.86 15.59
CA LEU A 380 -11.45 5.33 16.14
C LEU A 380 -11.47 5.30 17.68
N PHE A 381 -10.32 5.04 18.30
CA PHE A 381 -10.25 4.69 19.73
C PHE A 381 -9.34 5.58 20.58
N ASN A 382 -8.34 6.26 20.00
CA ASN A 382 -7.39 7.07 20.76
C ASN A 382 -7.51 8.58 20.41
N ASN A 383 -7.63 9.40 21.45
CA ASN A 383 -7.76 10.86 21.33
C ASN A 383 -6.47 11.57 20.83
N LYS A 384 -5.45 10.87 20.32
CA LYS A 384 -4.19 11.53 19.90
C LYS A 384 -4.34 12.36 18.63
N ILE A 385 -5.29 12.02 17.77
CA ILE A 385 -5.60 12.80 16.55
C ILE A 385 -6.57 13.98 16.88
N SER A 386 -7.17 14.01 18.08
CA SER A 386 -8.28 14.92 18.41
C SER A 386 -7.88 16.26 19.05
N GLU A 387 -6.70 16.81 18.80
CA GLU A 387 -6.49 18.26 18.96
C GLU A 387 -6.97 19.05 17.72
N LEU A 388 -7.29 18.36 16.62
CA LEU A 388 -7.72 18.93 15.34
C LEU A 388 -9.14 19.53 15.30
N SER A 389 -9.90 19.50 16.40
CA SER A 389 -11.20 20.20 16.47
C SER A 389 -11.55 20.61 17.91
N GLN A 390 -11.06 21.77 18.34
CA GLN A 390 -11.49 22.35 19.63
C GLN A 390 -12.97 22.79 19.65
N ASN A 391 -13.72 22.60 18.57
CA ASN A 391 -15.16 22.79 18.52
C ASN A 391 -15.88 21.52 18.04
N GLU A 392 -15.75 20.42 18.78
CA GLU A 392 -16.86 19.52 19.15
C GLU A 392 -16.31 18.34 20.00
N GLU A 393 -16.62 18.35 21.30
CA GLU A 393 -16.21 17.34 22.29
C GLU A 393 -16.87 15.96 22.09
N ASN A 394 -16.62 15.24 20.98
CA ASN A 394 -17.33 13.99 20.72
C ASN A 394 -16.44 12.81 20.28
N ARG A 395 -16.08 11.95 21.24
CA ARG A 395 -15.43 10.64 21.03
C ARG A 395 -16.29 9.71 20.15
N TYR A 396 -15.73 9.11 19.09
CA TYR A 396 -16.48 8.31 18.10
C TYR A 396 -17.04 6.99 18.66
N PHE A 397 -16.25 6.21 19.40
CA PHE A 397 -16.69 4.95 20.02
C PHE A 397 -16.82 4.97 21.54
N SER A 398 -16.37 6.02 22.22
CA SER A 398 -16.50 6.05 23.68
C SER A 398 -17.95 6.31 24.16
N SER A 399 -18.86 6.63 23.25
CA SER A 399 -20.31 6.60 23.47
C SER A 399 -20.97 6.01 22.22
N PRO A 400 -21.45 4.75 22.26
CA PRO A 400 -22.14 4.10 21.12
C PRO A 400 -23.26 4.94 20.51
N LYS A 401 -23.83 5.86 21.29
CA LYS A 401 -24.93 6.76 20.90
C LYS A 401 -24.55 7.78 19.81
N ARG A 402 -23.27 8.17 19.69
CA ARG A 402 -22.82 9.16 18.69
C ARG A 402 -22.49 8.54 17.33
N PHE A 403 -21.93 7.33 17.31
CA PHE A 403 -21.59 6.62 16.07
C PHE A 403 -22.80 6.35 15.16
N ILE A 404 -24.00 6.15 15.70
CA ILE A 404 -25.16 5.80 14.88
C ILE A 404 -26.04 7.01 14.54
N SER A 405 -26.09 8.02 15.41
CA SER A 405 -26.99 9.17 15.21
C SER A 405 -26.50 10.14 14.13
N SER A 406 -25.20 10.15 13.82
CA SER A 406 -24.62 11.00 12.76
C SER A 406 -24.20 10.25 11.50
N TYR A 407 -24.02 8.92 11.53
CA TYR A 407 -23.46 8.18 10.40
C TYR A 407 -24.46 7.23 9.75
N ASN A 408 -24.61 7.38 8.44
CA ASN A 408 -25.36 6.45 7.62
C ASN A 408 -24.46 5.24 7.31
N ILE A 409 -24.60 4.16 8.09
CA ILE A 409 -23.86 2.90 7.91
C ILE A 409 -23.98 2.38 6.46
N ASN A 410 -25.12 2.62 5.80
CA ASN A 410 -25.29 2.27 4.39
C ASN A 410 -24.31 3.04 3.49
N VAL A 411 -24.07 4.33 3.75
CA VAL A 411 -23.08 5.12 2.98
C VAL A 411 -21.70 4.52 3.11
N ILE A 412 -21.25 4.23 4.33
CA ILE A 412 -19.95 3.59 4.58
C ILE A 412 -19.84 2.26 3.85
N PHE A 413 -20.85 1.40 4.00
CA PHE A 413 -20.88 0.10 3.34
C PHE A 413 -20.87 0.23 1.81
N PHE A 414 -21.62 1.17 1.24
CA PHE A 414 -21.61 1.42 -0.19
C PHE A 414 -20.30 2.04 -0.69
N ASP A 415 -19.63 2.87 0.11
CA ASP A 415 -18.34 3.44 -0.24
C ASP A 415 -17.25 2.36 -0.24
N ILE A 416 -17.27 1.46 0.74
CA ILE A 416 -16.42 0.25 0.76
C ILE A 416 -16.68 -0.61 -0.49
N LEU A 417 -17.94 -0.88 -0.83
CA LEU A 417 -18.30 -1.68 -2.01
C LEU A 417 -17.95 -1.01 -3.34
N LYS A 418 -17.97 0.32 -3.39
CA LYS A 418 -17.57 1.09 -4.59
C LYS A 418 -16.07 1.23 -4.72
N SER A 419 -15.31 1.02 -3.64
CA SER A 419 -13.86 1.07 -3.71
C SER A 419 -13.37 0.04 -4.73
N GLN A 420 -12.47 0.45 -5.62
CA GLN A 420 -11.91 -0.45 -6.65
C GLN A 420 -10.93 -1.48 -6.05
N GLN A 421 -10.63 -1.34 -4.76
CA GLN A 421 -9.70 -2.17 -4.03
C GLN A 421 -10.45 -3.18 -3.15
N TYR A 422 -9.79 -4.31 -2.88
CA TYR A 422 -10.32 -5.34 -2.01
C TYR A 422 -10.32 -4.82 -0.57
N SER A 423 -11.49 -4.45 -0.05
CA SER A 423 -11.60 -4.03 1.35
C SER A 423 -11.39 -5.23 2.29
N PHE A 424 -10.95 -4.93 3.51
CA PHE A 424 -10.64 -5.93 4.52
C PHE A 424 -11.88 -6.76 4.93
N TYR A 425 -11.72 -8.09 5.05
CA TYR A 425 -12.84 -8.97 5.39
C TYR A 425 -13.48 -8.64 6.75
N PHE A 426 -12.67 -8.27 7.75
CA PHE A 426 -13.17 -7.94 9.09
C PHE A 426 -14.10 -6.71 9.11
N LEU A 427 -13.91 -5.74 8.20
CA LEU A 427 -14.82 -4.60 8.06
C LEU A 427 -16.21 -5.06 7.58
N TYR A 428 -16.27 -5.99 6.63
CA TYR A 428 -17.54 -6.57 6.18
C TYR A 428 -18.21 -7.35 7.31
N CYS A 429 -17.45 -8.16 8.07
CA CYS A 429 -17.98 -8.87 9.23
C CYS A 429 -18.63 -7.89 10.23
N PHE A 430 -17.98 -6.77 10.52
CA PHE A 430 -18.51 -5.76 11.43
C PHE A 430 -19.77 -5.05 10.87
N LEU A 431 -19.74 -4.63 9.60
CA LEU A 431 -20.85 -3.88 9.00
C LEU A 431 -22.09 -4.73 8.80
N LEU A 432 -21.93 -6.00 8.43
CA LEU A 432 -23.05 -6.94 8.22
C LEU A 432 -23.77 -7.32 9.53
N GLN A 433 -23.16 -7.07 10.70
CA GLN A 433 -23.82 -7.27 11.99
C GLN A 433 -24.79 -6.12 12.37
N GLN A 434 -24.76 -4.99 11.63
CA GLN A 434 -25.52 -3.81 11.99
C GLN A 434 -27.01 -3.93 11.61
N PRO A 435 -27.95 -3.74 12.56
CA PRO A 435 -29.38 -3.99 12.33
C PRO A 435 -30.03 -3.03 11.31
N ASN A 436 -29.39 -1.88 11.07
CA ASN A 436 -29.88 -0.83 10.16
C ASN A 436 -29.25 -0.89 8.77
N LEU A 437 -28.42 -1.90 8.48
CA LEU A 437 -27.84 -2.08 7.16
C LEU A 437 -28.92 -2.62 6.20
N ASP A 438 -29.34 -1.78 5.26
CA ASP A 438 -30.27 -2.16 4.20
C ASP A 438 -29.50 -2.71 3.00
N ILE A 439 -29.21 -4.01 3.04
CA ILE A 439 -28.59 -4.74 1.92
C ILE A 439 -29.53 -4.91 0.72
N ASN A 440 -30.83 -4.58 0.86
CA ASN A 440 -31.87 -4.79 -0.15
C ASN A 440 -32.39 -3.48 -0.76
N THR A 441 -31.65 -2.37 -0.60
CA THR A 441 -32.05 -1.10 -1.23
C THR A 441 -32.37 -1.30 -2.72
N LYS A 442 -33.57 -0.86 -3.12
CA LYS A 442 -34.34 -1.30 -4.32
C LYS A 442 -33.64 -1.23 -5.68
N ASN A 443 -32.44 -0.66 -5.78
CA ASN A 443 -31.71 -0.46 -7.04
C ASN A 443 -30.41 -1.26 -7.14
N ASN A 444 -29.95 -1.92 -6.06
CA ASN A 444 -28.69 -2.68 -6.05
C ASN A 444 -28.93 -4.06 -5.40
N ILE A 445 -29.10 -5.11 -6.22
CA ILE A 445 -28.93 -6.48 -5.70
C ILE A 445 -27.43 -6.66 -5.49
N LEU A 446 -27.00 -6.59 -4.24
CA LEU A 446 -25.64 -6.87 -3.86
C LEU A 446 -25.43 -8.38 -3.88
N LEU A 447 -25.01 -8.90 -5.02
CA LEU A 447 -24.19 -10.11 -5.00
C LEU A 447 -22.87 -9.70 -4.36
N LEU A 448 -22.68 -10.05 -3.09
CA LEU A 448 -21.36 -10.25 -2.49
C LEU A 448 -20.69 -11.39 -3.27
N GLN A 449 -20.31 -11.11 -4.51
CA GLN A 449 -19.23 -11.80 -5.16
C GLN A 449 -18.00 -11.43 -4.34
N PHE A 450 -17.74 -12.18 -3.25
CA PHE A 450 -16.38 -12.69 -3.10
C PHE A 450 -16.00 -13.13 -4.49
N ILE A 451 -15.01 -12.49 -5.09
CA ILE A 451 -14.66 -12.61 -6.50
C ILE A 451 -14.29 -14.08 -6.81
N ILE A 452 -15.35 -14.87 -6.97
CA ILE A 452 -15.56 -15.98 -7.88
C ILE A 452 -16.11 -15.32 -9.16
N THR A 453 -15.59 -14.16 -9.56
CA THR A 453 -15.79 -13.68 -10.92
C THR A 453 -14.79 -14.42 -11.80
N SER A 454 -15.36 -15.17 -12.75
CA SER A 454 -14.76 -15.91 -13.87
C SER A 454 -14.08 -17.26 -13.56
N CYS A 455 -14.87 -18.24 -13.11
CA CYS A 455 -14.69 -19.65 -13.47
C CYS A 455 -16.02 -20.19 -14.04
N PHE A 456 -16.37 -19.77 -15.26
CA PHE A 456 -17.24 -20.52 -16.17
C PHE A 456 -16.78 -20.26 -17.60
#